data_AF-A0A920B637-F1
#
_entry.id   AF-A0A920B637-F1
#
_cell.length_a   1.000
_cell.length_b   1.000
_cell.length_c   1.000
_cell.angle_alpha   90.00
_cell.angle_beta   90.00
_cell.angle_gamma   90.00
#
_symmetry.space_group_name_H-M   'P 1'
#
loop_
_entity.id
_entity.type
_entity.pdbx_description
1 polymer ?
#
loop_
_entity_poly.entity_id
_entity_poly.type
_entity_poly.pdbx_seq_one_letter_code
_entity_poly.pdbx_strand_id
1 'polypeptide(L)'
;MHKKINNYIVGFLLVILTIFLSSCKDVFLRFKYQTIECQENSFDLRKISIKNDKVGSFADVQFGNFYHKIEILKNDVDWIFLGNKKLDLEVGIHKDSEKVEVRLKNIIKNLKCKKNIFRM
;
A
#
# COMPACT_ATOMS: atom_id res chain seq x y z
N MET A 1 -2.81 -60.63 -0.57
CA MET A 1 -2.94 -59.40 -1.39
C MET A 1 -3.14 -58.10 -0.60
N HIS A 2 -3.21 -58.10 0.75
CA HIS A 2 -3.49 -56.89 1.54
C HIS A 2 -2.32 -55.89 1.70
N LYS A 3 -1.06 -56.31 1.52
CA LYS A 3 0.12 -55.47 1.80
C LYS A 3 0.36 -54.36 0.75
N LYS A 4 -0.09 -54.56 -0.50
CA LYS A 4 0.08 -53.57 -1.59
C LYS A 4 -0.84 -52.35 -1.43
N ILE A 5 -2.06 -52.54 -0.96
CA ILE A 5 -3.07 -51.47 -0.83
C ILE A 5 -2.62 -50.40 0.19
N ASN A 6 -1.95 -50.82 1.27
CA ASN A 6 -1.51 -49.92 2.33
C ASN A 6 -0.43 -48.92 1.86
N ASN A 7 0.48 -49.35 0.96
CA ASN A 7 1.52 -48.47 0.41
C ASN A 7 0.95 -47.39 -0.52
N TYR A 8 -0.13 -47.67 -1.25
CA TYR A 8 -0.79 -46.68 -2.10
C TYR A 8 -1.54 -45.62 -1.28
N ILE A 9 -2.18 -46.02 -0.18
CA ILE A 9 -2.87 -45.10 0.73
C ILE A 9 -1.88 -44.16 1.44
N VAL A 10 -0.75 -44.70 1.91
CA VAL A 10 0.33 -43.89 2.53
C VAL A 10 0.95 -42.93 1.51
N GLY A 11 1.18 -43.37 0.28
CA GLY A 11 1.67 -42.52 -0.81
C GLY A 11 0.69 -41.39 -1.16
N PHE A 12 -0.61 -41.69 -1.22
CA PHE A 12 -1.66 -40.71 -1.49
C PHE A 12 -1.79 -39.67 -0.36
N LEU A 13 -1.66 -40.10 0.90
CA LEU A 13 -1.68 -39.21 2.07
C LEU A 13 -0.49 -38.23 2.05
N LEU A 14 0.70 -38.71 1.64
CA LEU A 14 1.91 -37.90 1.50
C LEU A 14 1.76 -36.84 0.40
N VAL A 15 1.15 -37.18 -0.74
CA VAL A 15 0.89 -36.23 -1.83
C VAL A 15 -0.08 -35.14 -1.38
N ILE A 16 -1.16 -35.50 -0.68
CA ILE A 16 -2.12 -34.51 -0.15
C ILE A 16 -1.44 -33.57 0.85
N LEU A 17 -0.58 -34.10 1.74
CA LEU A 17 0.17 -33.28 2.70
C LEU A 17 1.08 -32.25 2.02
N THR A 18 1.72 -32.61 0.90
CA THR A 18 2.56 -31.67 0.14
C THR A 18 1.76 -30.55 -0.55
N ILE A 19 0.51 -30.82 -0.95
CA ILE A 19 -0.37 -29.79 -1.54
C ILE A 19 -0.79 -28.78 -0.46
N PHE A 20 -1.13 -29.23 0.75
CA PHE A 20 -1.48 -28.33 1.85
C PHE A 20 -0.31 -27.47 2.33
N LEU A 21 0.91 -28.00 2.34
CA LEU A 21 2.12 -27.23 2.70
C LEU A 21 2.49 -26.15 1.67
N SER A 22 2.06 -26.30 0.40
CA SER A 22 2.31 -25.31 -0.64
C SER A 22 1.39 -24.07 -0.59
N SER A 23 0.30 -24.14 0.19
CA SER A 23 -0.73 -23.08 0.27
C SER A 23 -0.39 -21.93 1.24
N CYS A 24 0.80 -21.93 1.84
CA CYS A 24 1.18 -20.98 2.90
C CYS A 24 1.98 -19.74 2.41
N LYS A 25 1.92 -19.40 1.11
CA LYS A 25 2.75 -18.28 0.58
C LYS A 25 2.16 -16.88 0.80
N ASP A 26 0.89 -16.73 1.18
CA ASP A 26 0.23 -15.41 1.18
C ASP A 26 -0.28 -14.91 2.55
N VAL A 27 0.09 -15.56 3.66
CA VAL A 27 -0.39 -15.13 5.00
C VAL A 27 0.29 -13.82 5.48
N PHE A 28 1.49 -13.51 4.97
CA PHE A 28 2.33 -12.37 5.36
C PHE A 28 2.25 -11.16 4.40
N LEU A 29 1.18 -11.04 3.61
CA LEU A 29 0.88 -9.83 2.82
C LEU A 29 -0.18 -8.95 3.47
N ARG A 30 -0.59 -9.28 4.70
CA ARG A 30 -1.74 -8.65 5.37
C ARG A 30 -1.47 -7.18 5.71
N PHE A 31 -0.21 -6.80 5.92
CA PHE A 31 0.16 -5.44 6.29
C PHE A 31 1.15 -4.85 5.30
N LYS A 32 0.66 -3.92 4.47
CA LYS A 32 1.48 -3.08 3.60
C LYS A 32 1.54 -1.68 4.20
N TYR A 33 2.72 -1.29 4.66
CA TYR A 33 2.99 0.07 5.10
C TYR A 33 3.81 0.79 4.04
N GLN A 34 3.35 1.95 3.60
CA GLN A 34 4.03 2.75 2.59
C GLN A 34 4.36 4.13 3.17
N THR A 35 5.63 4.52 3.07
CA THR A 35 6.08 5.89 3.34
C THR A 35 6.58 6.52 2.04
N ILE A 36 6.18 7.77 1.81
CA ILE A 36 6.61 8.58 0.68
C ILE A 36 7.25 9.83 1.26
N GLU A 37 8.50 10.08 0.93
CA GLU A 37 9.29 11.20 1.45
C GLU A 37 9.66 12.13 0.30
N CYS A 38 9.22 13.37 0.38
CA CYS A 38 9.41 14.36 -0.67
C CYS A 38 10.62 15.25 -0.37
N GLN A 39 11.31 15.68 -1.42
CA GLN A 39 12.33 16.72 -1.30
C GLN A 39 11.69 18.05 -0.88
N GLU A 40 12.50 19.01 -0.40
CA GLU A 40 12.04 20.36 -0.09
C GLU A 40 11.24 20.95 -1.27
N ASN A 41 10.07 21.50 -0.96
CA ASN A 41 9.15 22.00 -1.97
C ASN A 41 8.31 23.15 -1.43
N SER A 42 7.68 23.90 -2.35
CA SER A 42 6.88 25.09 -2.04
C SER A 42 5.65 24.82 -1.18
N PHE A 43 5.22 23.56 -1.06
CA PHE A 43 4.10 23.16 -0.22
C PHE A 43 4.53 22.68 1.17
N ASP A 44 5.85 22.62 1.45
CA ASP A 44 6.43 22.01 2.65
C ASP A 44 5.90 20.59 2.92
N LEU A 45 5.48 19.87 1.87
CA LEU A 45 5.07 18.48 1.99
C LEU A 45 6.32 17.63 2.21
N ARG A 46 6.48 17.02 3.38
CA ARG A 46 7.68 16.25 3.72
C ARG A 46 7.47 14.76 3.60
N LYS A 47 6.36 14.27 4.14
CA LYS A 47 6.12 12.82 4.26
C LYS A 47 4.65 12.48 4.14
N ILE A 48 4.37 11.35 3.50
CA ILE A 48 3.05 10.72 3.49
C ILE A 48 3.22 9.29 3.99
N SER A 49 2.40 8.88 4.94
CA SER A 49 2.39 7.53 5.49
C SER A 49 1.02 6.88 5.31
N ILE A 50 0.99 5.76 4.58
CA ILE A 50 -0.22 4.99 4.27
C ILE A 50 -0.09 3.61 4.90
N LYS A 51 -0.97 3.31 5.86
CA LYS A 51 -1.07 1.99 6.52
C LYS A 51 -2.12 1.08 5.89
N ASN A 52 -3.14 1.69 5.29
CA ASN A 52 -4.25 1.03 4.63
C ASN A 52 -4.66 1.92 3.46
N ASP A 53 -4.52 1.41 2.23
CA ASP A 53 -4.81 2.16 1.00
C ASP A 53 -6.28 2.03 0.55
N LYS A 54 -7.16 1.42 1.35
CA LYS A 54 -8.60 1.36 1.05
C LYS A 54 -9.22 2.75 1.04
N VAL A 55 -10.09 3.00 0.07
CA VAL A 55 -10.94 4.20 0.01
C VAL A 55 -11.72 4.37 1.32
N GLY A 56 -11.82 5.60 1.82
CA GLY A 56 -12.39 5.95 3.13
C GLY A 56 -11.46 5.73 4.32
N SER A 57 -10.27 5.14 4.11
CA SER A 57 -9.21 5.11 5.14
C SER A 57 -8.43 6.42 5.14
N PHE A 58 -7.51 6.59 6.09
CA PHE A 58 -6.73 7.82 6.26
C PHE A 58 -5.23 7.56 6.06
N ALA A 59 -4.57 8.54 5.46
CA ALA A 59 -3.13 8.66 5.41
C ALA A 59 -2.68 9.79 6.36
N ASP A 60 -1.52 9.60 6.99
CA ASP A 60 -0.87 10.65 7.76
C ASP A 60 0.04 11.46 6.81
N VAL A 61 -0.27 12.74 6.62
CA VAL A 61 0.43 13.65 5.70
C VAL A 61 1.11 14.74 6.51
N GLN A 62 2.42 14.86 6.35
CA GLN A 62 3.25 15.82 7.07
C GLN A 62 3.52 17.05 6.20
N PHE A 63 3.03 18.20 6.65
CA PHE A 63 3.39 19.51 6.14
C PHE A 63 4.26 20.22 7.18
N GLY A 64 5.51 20.50 6.85
CA GLY A 64 6.48 21.03 7.80
C GLY A 64 6.66 20.13 9.01
N ASN A 65 6.33 20.65 10.19
CA ASN A 65 6.41 19.92 11.45
C ASN A 65 5.05 19.34 11.92
N PHE A 66 3.99 19.50 11.13
CA PHE A 66 2.64 19.10 11.51
C PHE A 66 2.14 17.92 10.69
N TYR A 67 1.45 17.00 11.36
CA TYR A 67 0.80 15.85 10.73
C TYR A 67 -0.70 16.08 10.63
N HIS A 68 -1.24 15.81 9.45
CA HIS A 68 -2.65 15.88 9.15
C HIS A 68 -3.15 14.50 8.69
N LYS A 69 -4.30 14.08 9.22
CA LYS A 69 -4.99 12.90 8.69
C LYS A 69 -5.82 13.32 7.49
N ILE A 70 -5.52 12.73 6.34
CA ILE A 70 -6.20 13.02 5.07
C ILE A 70 -6.84 11.74 4.55
N GLU A 71 -8.10 11.82 4.17
CA GLU A 71 -8.88 10.69 3.67
C GLU A 71 -8.40 10.27 2.28
N ILE A 72 -8.37 8.95 2.04
CA ILE A 72 -8.18 8.37 0.72
C ILE A 72 -9.52 8.41 0.00
N LEU A 73 -9.64 9.32 -0.96
CA LEU A 73 -10.85 9.49 -1.75
C LEU A 73 -10.97 8.46 -2.87
N LYS A 74 -9.82 8.07 -3.43
CA LYS A 74 -9.77 7.17 -4.58
C LYS A 74 -8.47 6.37 -4.57
N ASN A 75 -8.55 5.11 -4.99
CA ASN A 75 -7.40 4.22 -5.15
C ASN A 75 -7.62 3.34 -6.38
N ASP A 76 -6.98 3.70 -7.49
CA ASP A 76 -7.12 3.03 -8.78
C ASP A 76 -5.82 2.29 -9.14
N VAL A 77 -5.71 1.77 -10.36
CA VAL A 77 -4.52 1.03 -10.82
C VAL A 77 -3.25 1.89 -10.70
N ASP A 78 -3.30 3.15 -11.13
CA ASP A 78 -2.09 3.98 -11.26
C ASP A 78 -1.91 4.99 -10.12
N TRP A 79 -2.98 5.35 -9.41
CA TRP A 79 -2.98 6.50 -8.49
C TRP A 79 -3.73 6.22 -7.18
N ILE A 80 -3.24 6.82 -6.11
CA ILE A 80 -3.96 7.00 -4.85
C ILE A 80 -4.21 8.50 -4.67
N PHE A 81 -5.47 8.90 -4.51
CA PHE A 81 -5.84 10.28 -4.27
C PHE A 81 -6.28 10.48 -2.83
N LEU A 82 -5.56 11.34 -2.13
CA LEU A 82 -5.91 11.84 -0.81
C LEU A 82 -6.62 13.18 -0.98
N GLY A 83 -7.59 13.50 -0.13
CA GLY A 83 -8.16 14.84 -0.16
C GLY A 83 -8.83 15.30 1.13
N ASN A 84 -8.92 16.62 1.26
CA ASN A 84 -9.63 17.29 2.33
C ASN A 84 -10.45 18.44 1.72
N LYS A 85 -11.76 18.22 1.60
CA LYS A 85 -12.70 19.19 1.02
C LYS A 85 -12.78 20.51 1.78
N LYS A 86 -12.47 20.53 3.09
CA LYS A 86 -12.49 21.78 3.87
C LYS A 86 -11.29 22.69 3.57
N LEU A 87 -10.20 22.11 3.07
CA LEU A 87 -8.94 22.81 2.83
C LEU A 87 -8.63 22.98 1.34
N ASP A 88 -9.53 22.55 0.45
CA ASP A 88 -9.31 22.47 -1.00
C ASP A 88 -7.95 21.83 -1.36
N LEU A 89 -7.58 20.78 -0.61
CA LEU A 89 -6.32 20.07 -0.74
C LEU A 89 -6.57 18.68 -1.32
N GLU A 90 -5.87 18.35 -2.39
CA GLU A 90 -5.77 17.00 -2.94
C GLU A 90 -4.30 16.62 -3.13
N VAL A 91 -3.97 15.35 -2.85
CA VAL A 91 -2.65 14.79 -3.06
C VAL A 91 -2.79 13.50 -3.85
N GLY A 92 -2.37 13.53 -5.11
CA GLY A 92 -2.29 12.37 -5.99
C GLY A 92 -0.92 11.70 -5.88
N ILE A 93 -0.88 10.41 -5.55
CA ILE A 93 0.34 9.63 -5.43
C ILE A 93 0.31 8.61 -6.57
N HIS A 94 1.21 8.75 -7.54
CA HIS A 94 1.36 7.71 -8.56
C HIS A 94 1.86 6.45 -7.88
N LYS A 95 1.48 5.24 -8.29
CA LYS A 95 1.93 4.00 -7.63
C LYS A 95 3.30 3.52 -8.06
N ASP A 96 3.61 3.62 -9.36
CA ASP A 96 4.86 3.08 -9.91
C ASP A 96 5.99 4.10 -10.16
N SER A 97 5.72 5.41 -10.03
CA SER A 97 6.74 6.46 -10.22
C SER A 97 6.96 7.29 -8.96
N GLU A 98 8.09 7.97 -8.83
CA GLU A 98 8.36 8.90 -7.70
C GLU A 98 7.53 10.20 -7.74
N LYS A 99 6.45 10.23 -8.53
CA LYS A 99 5.64 11.43 -8.74
C LYS A 99 4.52 11.53 -7.70
N VAL A 100 4.46 12.68 -7.04
CA VAL A 100 3.33 13.10 -6.22
C VAL A 100 2.80 14.41 -6.76
N GLU A 101 1.51 14.48 -7.07
CA GLU A 101 0.83 15.69 -7.48
C GLU A 101 0.12 16.30 -6.28
N VAL A 102 0.40 17.57 -5.97
CA VAL A 102 -0.28 18.32 -4.92
C VAL A 102 -1.13 19.38 -5.58
N ARG A 103 -2.42 19.40 -5.26
CA ARG A 103 -3.37 20.44 -5.65
C ARG A 103 -3.85 21.15 -4.40
N LEU A 104 -3.64 22.46 -4.34
CA LEU A 104 -4.17 23.30 -3.28
C LEU A 104 -4.87 24.48 -3.94
N LYS A 105 -6.20 24.55 -3.79
CA LYS A 105 -7.05 25.52 -4.51
C LYS A 105 -6.80 25.41 -6.03
N ASN A 106 -6.26 26.47 -6.65
CA ASN A 106 -5.98 26.54 -8.09
C ASN A 106 -4.51 26.23 -8.44
N ILE A 107 -3.67 25.88 -7.47
CA ILE A 107 -2.25 25.62 -7.69
C ILE A 107 -2.02 24.12 -7.76
N ILE A 108 -1.40 23.67 -8.84
CA ILE A 108 -0.99 22.28 -9.06
C ILE A 108 0.54 22.22 -9.16
N LYS A 109 1.17 21.32 -8.39
CA LYS A 109 2.60 21.01 -8.53
C LYS A 109 2.85 19.52 -8.54
N ASN A 110 3.84 19.13 -9.33
CA ASN A 110 4.38 17.78 -9.34
C ASN A 110 5.67 17.78 -8.52
N LEU A 111 5.71 16.91 -7.53
CA LEU A 111 6.82 16.72 -6.62
C LEU A 111 7.49 15.39 -6.93
N LYS A 112 8.81 15.35 -6.73
CA LYS A 112 9.59 14.12 -6.77
C LYS A 112 9.78 13.62 -5.34
N CYS A 113 9.29 12.42 -5.06
CA CYS A 113 9.27 11.85 -3.73
C CYS A 113 9.73 10.38 -3.77
N LYS A 114 10.62 10.02 -2.85
CA LYS A 114 11.13 8.67 -2.69
C LYS A 114 10.10 7.82 -1.96
N LYS A 115 9.89 6.59 -2.44
CA LYS A 115 8.95 5.65 -1.82
C LYS A 115 9.68 4.52 -1.13
N ASN A 116 9.21 4.20 0.06
CA ASN A 116 9.62 3.00 0.77
C ASN A 116 8.36 2.20 1.11
N ILE A 117 8.33 0.95 0.66
CA ILE A 117 7.23 0.03 0.94
C ILE A 117 7.78 -1.06 1.85
N PHE A 118 7.09 -1.26 2.96
CA PHE A 118 7.38 -2.28 3.93
C PHE A 118 6.21 -3.27 3.98
N ARG A 119 6.51 -4.57 3.89
CA ARG A 119 5.54 -5.66 3.90
C ARG A 119 5.92 -6.64 5.00
N MET A 120 4.96 -6.98 5.85
CA MET A 120 5.06 -7.93 6.97
C MET A 120 3.89 -8.90 6.96
#